data_AF-Q0BEI2-F1
#
_entry.id   AF-Q0BEI2-F1
#
_cell.length_a   1.000
_cell.length_b   1.000
_cell.length_c   1.000
_cell.angle_alpha   90.00
_cell.angle_beta   90.00
_cell.angle_gamma   90.00
#
_symmetry.space_group_name_H-M   'P 1'
#
loop_
_entity.id
_entity.type
_entity.pdbx_description
1 polymer ?
#
loop_
_entity_poly.entity_id
_entity_poly.type
_entity_poly.pdbx_seq_one_letter_code
_entity_poly.pdbx_strand_id
1 'polypeptide(L)'
;MDDRTQQLDLTAPIPTGNIKAAAAAAGATSADLWMVPYEQLHYDPADNIRAVDTEWVAHLAALMRENGYDKGSPLHCYARKVDGKDLLYVYKGQHRYLAAGHVIATGKDLGKIPVVVRDAKNVNRAEMVIDGYLSNDSKRSSPLDLAGVVAELRDIHGMTLAAICKRLNVTDQTIRDVGLLERAPAELHQLVRDGQCTGTLAIEEIRRHGGEKALERIVVGISKAAEAGKSKVTKKYLEAVPLLDPLQDTASLAEQTTSASATASPEPVATSTAADVTVETHAAAQAAPRHTSPAKFSEKQSKQLLLALQAVLRDEGFGKLAPDTIHAVHTALLPISDLLDAKPAGKVWPVTEPDESGGCQAVETLRGPERTGRIKGPLAHIRIAQPRPGAWIYAIEYNTGTSFASDPLKVSPQTRAVWTRVQAIRSGAARLIETIKSPIHGQTKVEQAAFKKILAWAHEIIAMPDPDMTVEFSAATAKGERPDLTDVLTAIEHKRRIKSNTALLAAAFPAQKVTPGLDPASAWALPTGGAK
;
A
#
# COMPACT_ATOMS: atom_id res chain seq x y z
N MET A 1 -33.60 -22.67 5.70
CA MET A 1 -32.68 -23.71 6.21
C MET A 1 -31.32 -23.07 6.39
N ASP A 2 -30.48 -23.62 7.27
CA ASP A 2 -29.27 -22.95 7.74
C ASP A 2 -28.04 -23.66 7.14
N ASP A 3 -27.66 -23.25 5.93
CA ASP A 3 -26.81 -23.99 5.00
C ASP A 3 -25.29 -23.81 5.29
N ARG A 4 -24.93 -23.80 6.58
CA ARG A 4 -23.58 -23.48 7.08
C ARG A 4 -22.68 -24.72 7.09
N THR A 5 -21.85 -24.83 6.05
CA THR A 5 -20.93 -25.97 5.82
C THR A 5 -19.75 -26.08 6.79
N GLN A 6 -19.44 -25.02 7.55
CA GLN A 6 -18.50 -25.04 8.67
C GLN A 6 -19.02 -24.17 9.82
N GLN A 7 -18.85 -24.67 11.05
CA GLN A 7 -19.13 -23.91 12.25
C GLN A 7 -17.91 -23.07 12.64
N LEU A 8 -18.11 -21.78 12.86
CA LEU A 8 -17.06 -20.88 13.34
C LEU A 8 -16.66 -21.27 14.77
N ASP A 9 -15.37 -21.20 15.06
CA ASP A 9 -14.84 -21.35 16.43
C ASP A 9 -15.15 -20.06 17.21
N LEU A 10 -16.19 -20.12 18.05
CA LEU A 10 -16.72 -18.98 18.79
C LEU A 10 -16.26 -19.04 20.24
N THR A 11 -15.53 -18.00 20.67
CA THR A 11 -15.04 -17.87 22.04
C THR A 11 -16.19 -17.87 23.07
N ALA A 12 -15.95 -18.51 24.23
CA ALA A 12 -16.93 -18.56 25.31
C ALA A 12 -17.34 -17.16 25.82
N PRO A 13 -18.57 -16.98 26.35
CA PRO A 13 -19.03 -15.70 26.87
C PRO A 13 -18.12 -15.09 27.94
N ILE A 14 -17.88 -13.78 27.85
CA ILE A 14 -16.96 -13.07 28.73
C ILE A 14 -17.57 -12.95 30.15
N PRO A 15 -16.88 -13.42 31.21
CA PRO A 15 -17.32 -13.20 32.58
C PRO A 15 -17.19 -11.71 32.95
N THR A 16 -18.28 -11.10 33.44
CA THR A 16 -18.37 -9.65 33.64
C THR A 16 -17.78 -9.20 34.98
N GLY A 17 -16.98 -8.13 34.95
CA GLY A 17 -16.37 -7.52 36.14
C GLY A 17 -17.13 -6.29 36.66
N ASN A 18 -16.81 -5.85 37.89
CA ASN A 18 -17.38 -4.65 38.48
C ASN A 18 -16.71 -3.38 37.90
N ILE A 19 -17.45 -2.65 37.05
CA ILE A 19 -17.00 -1.43 36.35
C ILE A 19 -16.45 -0.37 37.32
N LYS A 20 -17.09 -0.14 38.47
CA LYS A 20 -16.64 0.89 39.43
C LYS A 20 -15.32 0.52 40.10
N ALA A 21 -15.16 -0.76 40.47
CA ALA A 21 -13.92 -1.25 41.06
C ALA A 21 -12.76 -1.22 40.04
N ALA A 22 -13.02 -1.62 38.78
CA ALA A 22 -12.04 -1.56 37.70
C ALA A 22 -11.62 -0.12 37.38
N ALA A 23 -12.57 0.81 37.26
CA ALA A 23 -12.29 2.23 37.02
C ALA A 23 -11.46 2.86 38.14
N ALA A 24 -11.79 2.57 39.41
CA ALA A 24 -11.02 3.05 40.56
C ALA A 24 -9.59 2.47 40.59
N ALA A 25 -9.44 1.17 40.33
CA ALA A 25 -8.12 0.51 40.25
C ALA A 25 -7.26 1.02 39.08
N ALA A 26 -7.89 1.43 37.98
CA ALA A 26 -7.23 2.06 36.84
C ALA A 26 -6.92 3.56 37.04
N GLY A 27 -7.29 4.15 38.18
CA GLY A 27 -7.11 5.58 38.46
C GLY A 27 -7.96 6.50 37.56
N ALA A 28 -9.05 6.00 36.98
CA ALA A 28 -9.85 6.72 36.01
C ALA A 28 -10.66 7.86 36.65
N THR A 29 -10.54 9.06 36.08
CA THR A 29 -11.38 10.22 36.42
C THR A 29 -12.63 10.25 35.55
N SER A 30 -13.75 10.71 36.11
CA SER A 30 -14.99 10.93 35.36
C SER A 30 -14.90 12.21 34.52
N ALA A 31 -15.26 12.10 33.24
CA ALA A 31 -15.57 13.24 32.38
C ALA A 31 -17.07 13.24 32.04
N ASP A 32 -17.64 14.42 31.79
CA ASP A 32 -19.09 14.56 31.68
C ASP A 32 -19.65 14.02 30.36
N LEU A 33 -20.47 12.98 30.46
CA LEU A 33 -21.33 12.48 29.40
C LEU A 33 -22.79 12.88 29.71
N TRP A 34 -23.31 13.85 28.95
CA TRP A 34 -24.63 14.41 29.17
C TRP A 34 -25.71 13.60 28.44
N MET A 35 -26.86 13.38 29.09
CA MET A 35 -28.02 12.73 28.48
C MET A 35 -29.07 13.81 28.15
N VAL A 36 -29.18 14.19 26.89
CA VAL A 36 -29.94 15.37 26.42
C VAL A 36 -31.17 14.95 25.61
N PRO A 37 -32.36 15.55 25.79
CA PRO A 37 -33.51 15.34 24.89
C PRO A 37 -33.17 15.77 23.47
N TYR A 38 -33.68 15.05 22.46
CA TYR A 38 -33.37 15.32 21.05
C TYR A 38 -33.79 16.75 20.64
N GLU A 39 -34.90 17.23 21.19
CA GLU A 39 -35.55 18.52 20.92
C GLU A 39 -34.77 19.73 21.46
N GLN A 40 -33.72 19.49 22.25
CA GLN A 40 -32.81 20.51 22.77
C GLN A 40 -31.47 20.55 22.02
N LEU A 41 -31.25 19.60 21.11
CA LEU A 41 -30.07 19.53 20.26
C LEU A 41 -30.35 20.23 18.93
N HIS A 42 -29.40 21.05 18.51
CA HIS A 42 -29.45 21.81 17.27
C HIS A 42 -28.27 21.39 16.41
N TYR A 43 -28.31 21.69 15.11
CA TYR A 43 -27.13 21.55 14.26
C TYR A 43 -27.08 22.68 13.24
N ASP A 44 -25.87 23.00 12.79
CA ASP A 44 -25.64 23.89 11.66
C ASP A 44 -25.10 23.03 10.51
N PRO A 45 -25.72 23.01 9.31
CA PRO A 45 -25.17 22.30 8.16
C PRO A 45 -23.75 22.75 7.82
N ALA A 46 -23.39 24.01 8.12
CA ALA A 46 -22.04 24.53 7.89
C ALA A 46 -20.99 24.00 8.88
N ASP A 47 -21.38 23.38 10.01
CA ASP A 47 -20.43 22.75 10.96
C ASP A 47 -19.93 21.37 10.50
N ASN A 48 -20.44 20.84 9.38
CA ASN A 48 -20.02 19.56 8.83
C ASN A 48 -19.13 19.73 7.60
N ILE A 49 -17.93 19.15 7.66
CA ILE A 49 -16.94 19.18 6.57
C ILE A 49 -17.28 18.23 5.39
N ARG A 50 -18.38 17.46 5.48
CA ARG A 50 -18.91 16.61 4.42
C ARG A 50 -20.38 16.92 4.20
N ALA A 51 -20.85 16.80 2.95
CA ALA A 51 -22.28 16.82 2.65
C ALA A 51 -23.05 15.75 3.46
N VAL A 52 -24.33 16.01 3.73
CA VAL A 52 -25.22 15.03 4.34
C VAL A 52 -25.51 13.92 3.34
N ASP A 53 -25.14 12.70 3.71
CA ASP A 53 -25.37 11.48 2.95
C ASP A 53 -26.73 10.87 3.35
N THR A 54 -27.74 11.01 2.49
CA THR A 54 -29.12 10.60 2.75
C THR A 54 -29.30 9.09 2.78
N GLU A 55 -28.59 8.34 1.94
CA GLU A 55 -28.58 6.88 1.96
C GLU A 55 -27.99 6.36 3.28
N TRP A 56 -26.86 6.96 3.71
CA TRP A 56 -26.22 6.60 4.98
C TRP A 56 -27.08 6.97 6.19
N VAL A 57 -27.78 8.11 6.15
CA VAL A 57 -28.76 8.49 7.18
C VAL A 57 -29.94 7.51 7.23
N ALA A 58 -30.46 7.07 6.08
CA ALA A 58 -31.53 6.07 6.02
C ALA A 58 -31.09 4.70 6.57
N HIS A 59 -29.87 4.27 6.24
CA HIS A 59 -29.27 3.04 6.77
C HIS A 59 -29.07 3.11 8.30
N LEU A 60 -28.53 4.22 8.82
CA LEU A 60 -28.42 4.45 10.26
C LEU A 60 -29.79 4.49 10.95
N ALA A 61 -30.80 5.10 10.33
CA ALA A 61 -32.16 5.15 10.87
C ALA A 61 -32.80 3.75 10.93
N ALA A 62 -32.54 2.87 9.96
CA ALA A 62 -32.95 1.47 10.03
C ALA A 62 -32.28 0.74 11.21
N LEU A 63 -30.96 0.88 11.38
CA LEU A 63 -30.23 0.27 12.49
C LEU A 63 -30.70 0.78 13.87
N MET A 64 -31.04 2.06 13.99
CA MET A 64 -31.61 2.66 15.22
C MET A 64 -33.07 2.25 15.47
N ARG A 65 -33.84 1.95 14.42
CA ARG A 65 -35.21 1.44 14.56
C ARG A 65 -35.24 0.06 15.21
N GLU A 66 -34.25 -0.78 14.96
CA GLU A 66 -34.11 -2.06 15.67
C GLU A 66 -33.39 -1.88 17.01
N ASN A 67 -32.13 -1.45 16.99
CA ASN A 67 -31.22 -1.52 18.14
C ASN A 67 -31.31 -0.33 19.12
N GLY A 68 -32.01 0.75 18.75
CA GLY A 68 -31.98 2.02 19.49
C GLY A 68 -30.72 2.85 19.21
N TYR A 69 -30.48 3.89 20.02
CA TYR A 69 -29.30 4.75 19.86
C TYR A 69 -28.10 4.15 20.63
N ASP A 70 -26.97 3.92 19.92
CA ASP A 70 -25.74 3.40 20.52
C ASP A 70 -25.08 4.41 21.49
N LYS A 71 -24.97 4.03 22.77
CA LYS A 71 -24.35 4.84 23.82
C LYS A 71 -22.82 4.85 23.79
N GLY A 72 -22.19 3.90 23.10
CA GLY A 72 -20.76 3.94 22.78
C GLY A 72 -20.39 5.04 21.78
N SER A 73 -21.38 5.50 20.99
CA SER A 73 -21.23 6.55 19.97
C SER A 73 -21.99 7.83 20.34
N PRO A 74 -21.54 8.63 21.33
CA PRO A 74 -22.16 9.92 21.64
C PRO A 74 -22.07 10.91 20.49
N LEU A 75 -22.96 11.91 20.49
CA LEU A 75 -22.80 13.11 19.67
C LEU A 75 -21.79 14.06 20.34
N HIS A 76 -21.07 14.84 19.55
CA HIS A 76 -20.18 15.87 20.07
C HIS A 76 -20.77 17.26 19.77
N CYS A 77 -20.96 18.04 20.83
CA CYS A 77 -21.59 19.34 20.78
C CYS A 77 -20.69 20.46 21.31
N TYR A 78 -21.04 21.70 20.97
CA TYR A 78 -20.54 22.92 21.60
C TYR A 78 -21.72 23.79 22.04
N ALA A 79 -21.50 24.69 23.00
CA ALA A 79 -22.48 25.70 23.38
C ALA A 79 -22.36 26.92 22.44
N ARG A 80 -23.48 27.35 21.84
CA ARG A 80 -23.60 28.52 20.97
C ARG A 80 -24.66 29.45 21.53
N LYS A 81 -24.37 30.74 21.59
CA LYS A 81 -25.38 31.76 21.96
C LYS A 81 -26.23 32.12 20.75
N VAL A 82 -27.55 31.98 20.91
CA VAL A 82 -28.58 32.35 19.94
C VAL A 82 -29.70 33.04 20.72
N ASP A 83 -30.09 34.25 20.32
CA ASP A 83 -31.13 35.07 20.96
C ASP A 83 -30.98 35.18 22.49
N GLY A 84 -29.73 35.31 22.96
CA GLY A 84 -29.35 35.40 24.38
C GLY A 84 -29.35 34.08 25.16
N LYS A 85 -29.76 32.96 24.55
CA LYS A 85 -29.78 31.61 25.16
C LYS A 85 -28.56 30.80 24.75
N ASP A 86 -28.02 30.01 25.68
CA ASP A 86 -26.99 29.02 25.40
C ASP A 86 -27.63 27.72 24.90
N LEU A 87 -27.41 27.38 23.62
CA LEU A 87 -27.95 26.19 22.96
C LEU A 87 -26.84 25.20 22.59
N LEU A 88 -27.14 23.90 22.58
CA LEU A 88 -26.19 22.85 22.18
C LEU A 88 -26.25 22.58 20.68
N TYR A 89 -25.14 22.82 19.98
CA TYR A 89 -24.98 22.59 18.54
C TYR A 89 -24.09 21.36 18.25
N VAL A 90 -24.60 20.42 17.46
CA VAL A 90 -23.91 19.18 17.04
C VAL A 90 -22.92 19.48 15.91
N TYR A 91 -21.63 19.46 16.21
CA TYR A 91 -20.57 19.63 15.20
C TYR A 91 -20.05 18.28 14.67
N LYS A 92 -20.17 17.19 15.44
CA LYS A 92 -19.63 15.87 15.07
C LYS A 92 -20.59 14.75 15.46
N GLY A 93 -20.91 13.92 14.45
CA GLY A 93 -21.98 12.91 14.52
C GLY A 93 -23.27 13.30 13.79
N GLN A 94 -23.29 14.32 12.92
CA GLN A 94 -24.53 14.83 12.30
C GLN A 94 -25.37 13.75 11.57
N HIS A 95 -24.77 12.80 10.86
CA HIS A 95 -25.52 11.68 10.25
C HIS A 95 -26.26 10.81 11.29
N ARG A 96 -25.71 10.66 12.51
CA ARG A 96 -26.38 9.97 13.63
C ARG A 96 -27.49 10.82 14.27
N TYR A 97 -27.29 12.14 14.35
CA TYR A 97 -28.32 13.08 14.79
C TYR A 97 -29.54 13.06 13.83
N LEU A 98 -29.31 13.18 12.52
CA LEU A 98 -30.38 13.13 11.52
C LEU A 98 -31.10 11.78 11.50
N ALA A 99 -30.35 10.67 11.59
CA ALA A 99 -30.92 9.33 11.69
C ALA A 99 -31.83 9.16 12.93
N ALA A 100 -31.40 9.67 14.10
CA ALA A 100 -32.23 9.69 15.31
C ALA A 100 -33.50 10.52 15.09
N GLY A 101 -33.40 11.69 14.47
CA GLY A 101 -34.53 12.53 14.10
C GLY A 101 -35.56 11.82 13.20
N HIS A 102 -35.12 11.09 12.18
CA HIS A 102 -36.02 10.30 11.33
C HIS A 102 -36.71 9.16 12.09
N VAL A 103 -36.05 8.51 13.05
CA VAL A 103 -36.66 7.45 13.86
C VAL A 103 -37.67 8.01 14.85
N ILE A 104 -37.35 9.12 15.51
CA ILE A 104 -38.27 9.85 16.41
C ILE A 104 -39.48 10.38 15.64
N ALA A 105 -39.28 10.90 14.42
CA ALA A 105 -40.37 11.31 13.53
C ALA A 105 -41.28 10.14 13.09
N THR A 106 -40.81 8.89 13.11
CA THR A 106 -41.66 7.70 12.95
C THR A 106 -42.35 7.25 14.24
N GLY A 107 -42.28 8.04 15.32
CA GLY A 107 -42.98 7.79 16.59
C GLY A 107 -42.27 6.80 17.54
N LYS A 108 -41.05 6.35 17.23
CA LYS A 108 -40.27 5.52 18.15
C LYS A 108 -39.47 6.40 19.10
N ASP A 109 -39.70 6.22 20.41
CA ASP A 109 -38.84 6.79 21.45
C ASP A 109 -37.43 6.18 21.41
N LEU A 110 -36.41 7.04 21.40
CA LEU A 110 -34.99 6.68 21.54
C LEU A 110 -34.43 7.05 22.92
N GLY A 111 -35.24 7.68 23.78
CA GLY A 111 -34.85 8.29 25.03
C GLY A 111 -33.93 9.49 24.83
N LYS A 112 -33.19 9.83 25.89
CA LYS A 112 -32.19 10.90 25.85
C LYS A 112 -30.96 10.47 25.06
N ILE A 113 -30.46 11.36 24.21
CA ILE A 113 -29.27 11.15 23.39
C ILE A 113 -28.01 11.43 24.23
N PRO A 114 -26.97 10.57 24.19
CA PRO A 114 -25.70 10.80 24.87
C PRO A 114 -24.84 11.79 24.11
N VAL A 115 -24.32 12.79 24.83
CA VAL A 115 -23.61 13.97 24.29
C VAL A 115 -22.35 14.27 25.09
N VAL A 116 -21.23 14.44 24.39
CA VAL A 116 -20.00 15.05 24.93
C VAL A 116 -19.96 16.51 24.51
N VAL A 117 -19.89 17.42 25.48
CA VAL A 117 -19.82 18.87 25.23
C VAL A 117 -18.37 19.32 25.29
N ARG A 118 -17.89 20.00 24.25
CA ARG A 118 -16.54 20.61 24.21
C ARG A 118 -16.52 21.86 25.11
N ASP A 119 -15.51 21.99 25.99
CA ASP A 119 -15.30 23.19 26.83
C ASP A 119 -15.28 24.45 25.94
N ALA A 120 -16.10 25.45 26.28
CA ALA A 120 -16.24 26.71 25.57
C ALA A 120 -14.90 27.43 25.30
N LYS A 121 -13.90 27.27 26.19
CA LYS A 121 -12.54 27.81 25.98
C LYS A 121 -11.80 27.20 24.79
N ASN A 122 -12.19 25.98 24.39
CA ASN A 122 -11.60 25.19 23.32
C ASN A 122 -12.49 25.12 22.06
N VAL A 123 -13.60 25.87 22.04
CA VAL A 123 -14.48 26.03 20.88
C VAL A 123 -13.85 27.05 19.93
N ASN A 124 -13.06 26.53 19.00
CA ASN A 124 -12.49 27.26 17.87
C ASN A 124 -12.88 26.55 16.58
N ARG A 125 -13.46 27.28 15.63
CA ARG A 125 -13.91 26.76 14.33
C ARG A 125 -12.80 25.97 13.61
N ALA A 126 -11.55 26.45 13.60
CA ALA A 126 -10.42 25.73 13.00
C ALA A 126 -10.18 24.36 13.65
N GLU A 127 -10.27 24.28 14.98
CA GLU A 127 -10.10 23.05 15.77
C GLU A 127 -11.34 22.14 15.72
N MET A 128 -12.48 22.64 15.26
CA MET A 128 -13.69 21.85 14.95
C MET A 128 -13.60 21.25 13.55
N VAL A 129 -13.14 22.03 12.56
CA VAL A 129 -12.88 21.57 11.18
C VAL A 129 -11.81 20.47 11.15
N ILE A 130 -10.72 20.63 11.92
CA ILE A 130 -9.66 19.61 12.04
C ILE A 130 -10.19 18.31 12.70
N ASP A 131 -10.90 18.42 13.82
CA ASP A 131 -11.53 17.27 14.52
C ASP A 131 -12.59 16.59 13.63
N GLY A 132 -13.39 17.37 12.91
CA GLY A 132 -14.36 16.90 11.92
C GLY A 132 -13.71 16.13 10.76
N TYR A 133 -12.58 16.63 10.22
CA TYR A 133 -11.84 15.91 9.17
C TYR A 133 -11.24 14.60 9.69
N LEU A 134 -10.49 14.66 10.81
CA LEU A 134 -9.78 13.50 11.36
C LEU A 134 -10.71 12.40 11.88
N SER A 135 -11.91 12.73 12.36
CA SER A 135 -12.85 11.74 12.92
C SER A 135 -13.74 11.04 11.89
N ASN A 136 -13.55 11.30 10.59
CA ASN A 136 -14.33 10.69 9.50
C ASN A 136 -13.70 9.41 8.90
N ASP A 137 -12.71 8.79 9.56
CA ASP A 137 -11.96 7.62 9.04
C ASP A 137 -12.84 6.44 8.56
N SER A 138 -14.02 6.23 9.15
CA SER A 138 -14.96 5.16 8.76
C SER A 138 -15.60 5.34 7.38
N LYS A 139 -15.68 6.57 6.87
CA LYS A 139 -15.99 6.90 5.47
C LYS A 139 -15.20 8.15 5.09
N ARG A 140 -13.94 7.93 4.70
CA ARG A 140 -12.95 8.97 4.38
C ARG A 140 -13.54 10.07 3.50
N SER A 141 -13.26 11.32 3.89
CA SER A 141 -13.56 12.53 3.14
C SER A 141 -13.03 12.45 1.70
N SER A 142 -13.79 12.97 0.74
CA SER A 142 -13.37 13.03 -0.66
C SER A 142 -12.24 14.04 -0.87
N PRO A 143 -11.52 13.99 -2.02
CA PRO A 143 -10.54 15.03 -2.38
C PRO A 143 -11.15 16.44 -2.48
N LEU A 144 -12.46 16.55 -2.74
CA LEU A 144 -13.18 17.83 -2.79
C LEU A 144 -13.51 18.35 -1.38
N ASP A 145 -13.91 17.47 -0.46
CA ASP A 145 -14.09 17.83 0.96
C ASP A 145 -12.76 18.30 1.57
N LEU A 146 -11.66 17.60 1.26
CA LEU A 146 -10.32 18.02 1.67
C LEU A 146 -9.89 19.36 1.03
N ALA A 147 -10.27 19.63 -0.22
CA ALA A 147 -10.04 20.95 -0.84
C ALA A 147 -10.75 22.06 -0.05
N GLY A 148 -12.03 21.85 0.32
CA GLY A 148 -12.79 22.79 1.13
C GLY A 148 -12.19 23.02 2.52
N VAL A 149 -11.81 21.95 3.22
CA VAL A 149 -11.14 22.01 4.53
C VAL A 149 -9.81 22.76 4.46
N VAL A 150 -9.00 22.54 3.41
CA VAL A 150 -7.74 23.26 3.20
C VAL A 150 -7.99 24.74 2.91
N ALA A 151 -9.00 25.08 2.11
CA ALA A 151 -9.36 26.47 1.81
C ALA A 151 -9.87 27.21 3.07
N GLU A 152 -10.78 26.62 3.86
CA GLU A 152 -11.27 27.23 5.11
C GLU A 152 -10.13 27.47 6.12
N LEU A 153 -9.26 26.49 6.34
CA LEU A 153 -8.12 26.63 7.25
C LEU A 153 -7.09 27.66 6.76
N ARG A 154 -6.92 27.81 5.44
CA ARG A 154 -5.99 28.77 4.83
C ARG A 154 -6.53 30.19 4.81
N ASP A 155 -7.74 30.40 4.29
CA ASP A 155 -8.26 31.71 3.92
C ASP A 155 -9.09 32.37 5.02
N ILE A 156 -9.83 31.59 5.81
CA ILE A 156 -10.63 32.09 6.94
C ILE A 156 -9.81 32.07 8.24
N HIS A 157 -8.93 31.09 8.41
CA HIS A 157 -8.13 30.92 9.64
C HIS A 157 -6.64 31.25 9.49
N GLY A 158 -6.17 31.67 8.32
CA GLY A 158 -4.79 32.13 8.10
C GLY A 158 -3.71 31.07 8.33
N MET A 159 -4.06 29.78 8.35
CA MET A 159 -3.13 28.71 8.71
C MET A 159 -2.16 28.42 7.56
N THR A 160 -0.86 28.36 7.87
CA THR A 160 0.17 28.06 6.86
C THR A 160 0.04 26.62 6.36
N LEU A 161 0.31 26.39 5.07
CA LEU A 161 0.15 25.07 4.46
C LEU A 161 0.92 23.96 5.20
N ALA A 162 2.14 24.25 5.68
CA ALA A 162 2.94 23.32 6.47
C ALA A 162 2.30 22.97 7.83
N ALA A 163 1.59 23.92 8.46
CA ALA A 163 0.81 23.65 9.66
C ALA A 163 -0.44 22.82 9.34
N ILE A 164 -1.12 23.08 8.21
CA ILE A 164 -2.26 22.26 7.74
C ILE A 164 -1.81 20.81 7.45
N CYS A 165 -0.70 20.61 6.73
CA CYS A 165 -0.10 19.28 6.49
C CYS A 165 0.11 18.52 7.81
N LYS A 166 0.74 19.17 8.79
CA LYS A 166 1.03 18.58 10.11
C LYS A 166 -0.24 18.32 10.94
N ARG A 167 -1.26 19.17 10.85
CA ARG A 167 -2.53 19.05 11.61
C ARG A 167 -3.47 18.01 11.04
N LEU A 168 -3.57 17.90 9.71
CA LEU A 168 -4.44 16.93 9.02
C LEU A 168 -3.74 15.60 8.70
N ASN A 169 -2.44 15.50 8.98
CA ASN A 169 -1.57 14.36 8.62
C ASN A 169 -1.60 14.05 7.10
N VAL A 170 -1.46 15.09 6.28
CA VAL A 170 -1.43 15.01 4.80
C VAL A 170 -0.10 15.54 4.27
N THR A 171 0.29 15.11 3.07
CA THR A 171 1.55 15.57 2.44
C THR A 171 1.37 16.93 1.75
N ASP A 172 2.46 17.68 1.61
CA ASP A 172 2.48 18.91 0.79
C ASP A 172 2.00 18.67 -0.64
N GLN A 173 2.24 17.47 -1.19
CA GLN A 173 1.76 17.11 -2.51
C GLN A 173 0.25 16.90 -2.53
N THR A 174 -0.32 16.28 -1.50
CA THR A 174 -1.76 16.16 -1.32
C THR A 174 -2.42 17.54 -1.25
N ILE A 175 -1.83 18.50 -0.53
CA ILE A 175 -2.32 19.89 -0.47
C ILE A 175 -2.25 20.58 -1.84
N ARG A 176 -1.13 20.44 -2.58
CA ARG A 176 -1.02 20.96 -3.95
C ARG A 176 -2.09 20.35 -4.87
N ASP A 177 -2.35 19.05 -4.74
CA ASP A 177 -3.27 18.31 -5.59
C ASP A 177 -4.73 18.67 -5.35
N VAL A 178 -5.18 18.76 -4.09
CA VAL A 178 -6.53 19.27 -3.80
C VAL A 178 -6.67 20.75 -4.14
N GLY A 179 -5.57 21.52 -4.07
CA GLY A 179 -5.53 22.91 -4.55
C GLY A 179 -5.70 23.07 -6.07
N LEU A 180 -5.47 22.03 -6.86
CA LEU A 180 -5.85 22.04 -8.29
C LEU A 180 -7.36 21.79 -8.47
N LEU A 181 -7.94 20.92 -7.65
CA LEU A 181 -9.39 20.65 -7.65
C LEU A 181 -10.19 21.84 -7.09
N GLU A 182 -9.68 22.50 -6.06
CA GLU A 182 -10.20 23.76 -5.48
C GLU A 182 -10.45 24.83 -6.56
N ARG A 183 -9.51 24.96 -7.51
CA ARG A 183 -9.53 25.94 -8.61
C ARG A 183 -10.25 25.43 -9.88
N ALA A 184 -10.87 24.26 -9.83
CA ALA A 184 -11.61 23.72 -10.97
C ALA A 184 -12.98 24.43 -11.16
N PRO A 185 -13.59 24.37 -12.36
CA PRO A 185 -14.93 24.89 -12.58
C PRO A 185 -15.98 24.27 -11.64
N ALA A 186 -16.98 25.05 -11.24
CA ALA A 186 -18.02 24.63 -10.31
C ALA A 186 -18.84 23.42 -10.83
N GLU A 187 -18.97 23.29 -12.14
CA GLU A 187 -19.56 22.10 -12.79
C GLU A 187 -18.73 20.84 -12.51
N LEU A 188 -17.40 20.91 -12.63
CA LEU A 188 -16.52 19.77 -12.33
C LEU A 188 -16.53 19.42 -10.83
N HIS A 189 -16.75 20.39 -9.94
CA HIS A 189 -17.05 20.08 -8.53
C HIS A 189 -18.35 19.29 -8.40
N GLN A 190 -19.41 19.70 -9.12
CA GLN A 190 -20.71 19.04 -9.05
C GLN A 190 -20.66 17.60 -9.57
N LEU A 191 -20.00 17.36 -10.71
CA LEU A 191 -19.75 16.01 -11.24
C LEU A 191 -18.96 15.10 -10.27
N VAL A 192 -18.18 15.67 -9.35
CA VAL A 192 -17.47 14.93 -8.29
C VAL A 192 -18.35 14.72 -7.05
N ARG A 193 -19.24 15.67 -6.69
CA ARG A 193 -20.24 15.49 -5.62
C ARG A 193 -21.25 14.39 -5.97
N ASP A 194 -21.73 14.39 -7.21
CA ASP A 194 -22.72 13.43 -7.72
C ASP A 194 -22.10 12.05 -8.05
N GLY A 195 -20.83 11.84 -7.71
CA GLY A 195 -20.11 10.56 -7.83
C GLY A 195 -19.76 10.14 -9.27
N GLN A 196 -20.26 10.86 -10.28
CA GLN A 196 -20.05 10.61 -11.71
C GLN A 196 -18.57 10.67 -12.11
N CYS A 197 -17.78 11.52 -11.45
CA CYS A 197 -16.32 11.54 -11.53
C CYS A 197 -15.68 11.30 -10.16
N THR A 198 -14.46 10.76 -10.13
CA THR A 198 -13.68 10.63 -8.89
C THR A 198 -12.73 11.83 -8.77
N GLY A 199 -12.66 12.47 -7.61
CA GLY A 199 -11.78 13.64 -7.42
C GLY A 199 -10.31 13.42 -7.80
N THR A 200 -9.78 12.20 -7.66
CA THR A 200 -8.43 11.84 -8.14
C THR A 200 -8.31 11.85 -9.66
N LEU A 201 -9.34 11.39 -10.39
CA LEU A 201 -9.39 11.41 -11.85
C LEU A 201 -9.54 12.84 -12.38
N ALA A 202 -10.34 13.67 -11.70
CA ALA A 202 -10.42 15.10 -11.99
C ALA A 202 -9.04 15.77 -11.82
N ILE A 203 -8.32 15.51 -10.72
CA ILE A 203 -6.95 16.01 -10.50
C ILE A 203 -5.97 15.53 -11.58
N GLU A 204 -6.04 14.26 -12.00
CA GLU A 204 -5.21 13.74 -13.11
C GLU A 204 -5.44 14.51 -14.43
N GLU A 205 -6.69 14.75 -14.82
CA GLU A 205 -6.99 15.45 -16.08
C GLU A 205 -6.73 16.96 -15.98
N ILE A 206 -7.00 17.61 -14.84
CA ILE A 206 -6.66 19.03 -14.60
C ILE A 206 -5.14 19.24 -14.74
N ARG A 207 -4.31 18.34 -14.19
CA ARG A 207 -2.84 18.36 -14.34
C ARG A 207 -2.37 18.23 -15.78
N ARG A 208 -3.11 17.51 -16.63
CA ARG A 208 -2.75 17.19 -18.02
C ARG A 208 -3.22 18.25 -19.03
N HIS A 209 -4.39 18.83 -18.79
CA HIS A 209 -5.13 19.60 -19.80
C HIS A 209 -5.62 20.98 -19.32
N GLY A 210 -5.56 21.27 -18.02
CA GLY A 210 -6.17 22.46 -17.41
C GLY A 210 -7.64 22.26 -17.04
N GLY A 211 -8.20 23.18 -16.27
CA GLY A 211 -9.55 23.07 -15.68
C GLY A 211 -10.67 22.85 -16.71
N GLU A 212 -10.83 23.80 -17.65
CA GLU A 212 -11.91 23.74 -18.65
C GLU A 212 -11.83 22.48 -19.53
N LYS A 213 -10.64 22.16 -20.05
CA LYS A 213 -10.46 20.98 -20.91
C LYS A 213 -10.61 19.67 -20.15
N ALA A 214 -10.35 19.65 -18.84
CA ALA A 214 -10.67 18.50 -18.00
C ALA A 214 -12.19 18.33 -17.85
N LEU A 215 -12.95 19.42 -17.66
CA LEU A 215 -14.41 19.39 -17.65
C LEU A 215 -14.99 18.88 -18.98
N GLU A 216 -14.60 19.47 -20.12
CA GLU A 216 -15.00 19.03 -21.47
C GLU A 216 -14.79 17.52 -21.68
N ARG A 217 -13.57 17.05 -21.39
CA ARG A 217 -13.19 15.63 -21.55
C ARG A 217 -13.98 14.73 -20.61
N ILE A 218 -14.22 15.15 -19.37
CA ILE A 218 -14.98 14.38 -18.38
C ILE A 218 -16.45 14.29 -18.78
N VAL A 219 -17.07 15.36 -19.29
CA VAL A 219 -18.46 15.33 -19.80
C VAL A 219 -18.59 14.38 -20.99
N VAL A 220 -17.68 14.43 -21.97
CA VAL A 220 -17.64 13.44 -23.08
C VAL A 220 -17.42 12.01 -22.56
N GLY A 221 -16.64 11.85 -21.49
CA GLY A 221 -16.46 10.58 -20.79
C GLY A 221 -17.73 10.08 -20.08
N ILE A 222 -18.57 10.97 -19.55
CA ILE A 222 -19.86 10.62 -18.92
C ILE A 222 -20.80 10.03 -19.98
N SER A 223 -20.94 10.67 -21.15
CA SER A 223 -21.78 10.15 -22.24
C SER A 223 -21.35 8.74 -22.66
N LYS A 224 -20.05 8.53 -22.89
CA LYS A 224 -19.49 7.20 -23.23
C LYS A 224 -19.63 6.16 -22.11
N ALA A 225 -19.62 6.58 -20.86
CA ALA A 225 -19.87 5.69 -19.73
C ALA A 225 -21.36 5.30 -19.65
N ALA A 226 -22.28 6.25 -19.90
CA ALA A 226 -23.72 6.03 -19.92
C ALA A 226 -24.16 5.14 -21.09
N GLU A 227 -23.61 5.35 -22.30
CA GLU A 227 -23.73 4.44 -23.46
C GLU A 227 -23.28 3.02 -23.10
N ALA A 228 -22.22 2.88 -22.30
CA ALA A 228 -21.72 1.61 -21.77
C ALA A 228 -22.43 1.15 -20.47
N GLY A 229 -23.61 1.71 -20.15
CA GLY A 229 -24.47 1.29 -19.04
C GLY A 229 -23.97 1.65 -17.64
N LYS A 230 -23.11 2.66 -17.49
CA LYS A 230 -22.47 3.03 -16.20
C LYS A 230 -22.67 4.50 -15.85
N SER A 231 -23.05 4.75 -14.60
CA SER A 231 -23.22 6.09 -14.02
C SER A 231 -21.92 6.84 -13.71
N LYS A 232 -20.75 6.19 -13.85
CA LYS A 232 -19.46 6.70 -13.37
C LYS A 232 -18.34 6.57 -14.38
N VAL A 233 -17.65 7.67 -14.62
CA VAL A 233 -16.46 7.76 -15.48
C VAL A 233 -15.26 7.10 -14.82
N THR A 234 -14.51 6.38 -15.65
CA THR A 234 -13.18 5.87 -15.34
C THR A 234 -12.25 6.24 -16.50
N LYS A 235 -10.94 6.21 -16.25
CA LYS A 235 -9.88 6.59 -17.20
C LYS A 235 -10.05 6.01 -18.61
N LYS A 236 -10.56 4.78 -18.71
CA LYS A 236 -10.87 4.07 -19.99
C LYS A 236 -11.83 4.82 -20.92
N TYR A 237 -12.68 5.70 -20.40
CA TYR A 237 -13.64 6.48 -21.20
C TYR A 237 -13.09 7.87 -21.61
N LEU A 238 -11.93 8.26 -21.08
CA LEU A 238 -11.25 9.55 -21.32
C LEU A 238 -10.02 9.42 -22.24
N GLU A 239 -9.44 8.22 -22.32
CA GLU A 239 -8.39 7.91 -23.28
C GLU A 239 -8.98 7.92 -24.70
N ALA A 240 -8.49 8.82 -25.54
CA ALA A 240 -8.86 8.86 -26.93
C ALA A 240 -8.10 7.76 -27.67
N VAL A 241 -8.84 6.84 -28.33
CA VAL A 241 -8.29 6.11 -29.47
C VAL A 241 -7.81 7.17 -30.48
N PRO A 242 -6.54 7.16 -30.90
CA PRO A 242 -6.07 8.07 -31.94
C PRO A 242 -6.92 7.86 -33.20
N LEU A 243 -7.51 8.93 -33.72
CA LEU A 243 -8.28 8.86 -34.96
C LEU A 243 -7.36 8.38 -36.08
N LEU A 244 -7.76 7.29 -36.73
CA LEU A 244 -7.21 6.89 -38.02
C LEU A 244 -7.66 7.91 -39.07
N ASP A 245 -6.76 8.27 -40.00
CA ASP A 245 -7.15 9.07 -41.16
C ASP A 245 -8.23 8.33 -41.98
N PRO A 246 -9.38 8.95 -42.27
CA PRO A 246 -10.51 8.26 -42.88
C PRO A 246 -10.36 8.13 -44.40
N LEU A 247 -9.60 7.12 -44.85
CA LEU A 247 -9.74 6.61 -46.21
C LEU A 247 -10.88 5.60 -46.28
N GLN A 248 -12.06 6.17 -46.57
CA GLN A 248 -13.22 5.61 -47.25
C GLN A 248 -13.14 4.12 -47.63
N ASP A 249 -14.08 3.33 -47.12
CA ASP A 249 -15.19 2.95 -48.00
C ASP A 249 -16.47 2.60 -47.20
N THR A 250 -17.56 3.31 -47.51
CA THR A 250 -18.92 2.93 -47.11
C THR A 250 -19.80 3.04 -48.33
N ALA A 251 -20.24 1.89 -48.86
CA ALA A 251 -21.12 1.84 -50.01
C ALA A 251 -22.46 2.53 -49.69
N SER A 252 -22.78 3.59 -50.43
CA SER A 252 -24.15 4.13 -50.52
C SER A 252 -24.74 3.76 -51.87
N LEU A 253 -25.97 3.23 -51.84
CA LEU A 253 -26.82 3.19 -53.01
C LEU A 253 -27.33 4.61 -53.37
N ALA A 254 -28.03 4.67 -54.50
CA ALA A 254 -28.95 5.72 -54.94
C ALA A 254 -28.37 6.98 -55.63
N GLU A 255 -28.31 6.87 -56.96
CA GLU A 255 -28.99 7.76 -57.92
C GLU A 255 -28.45 9.16 -58.31
N GLN A 256 -28.36 9.35 -59.64
CA GLN A 256 -28.70 10.56 -60.41
C GLN A 256 -27.80 11.82 -60.27
N THR A 257 -27.29 12.48 -61.33
CA THR A 257 -27.41 12.25 -62.80
C THR A 257 -26.26 12.90 -63.60
N THR A 258 -26.12 12.50 -64.87
CA THR A 258 -25.56 13.26 -66.03
C THR A 258 -24.06 13.65 -66.11
N SER A 259 -23.43 13.11 -67.16
CA SER A 259 -22.52 13.77 -68.13
C SER A 259 -21.03 14.02 -67.76
N ALA A 260 -20.07 13.91 -68.69
CA ALA A 260 -20.03 13.22 -70.00
C ALA A 260 -18.57 13.16 -70.55
N SER A 261 -18.24 12.12 -71.34
CA SER A 261 -17.00 11.96 -72.15
C SER A 261 -15.66 11.88 -71.39
N ALA A 262 -14.55 11.31 -71.89
CA ALA A 262 -14.21 10.29 -72.92
C ALA A 262 -12.67 10.10 -72.83
N THR A 263 -11.95 9.03 -73.21
CA THR A 263 -12.15 7.71 -73.87
C THR A 263 -10.90 6.84 -73.53
N ALA A 264 -10.69 5.55 -73.84
CA ALA A 264 -11.39 4.51 -74.62
C ALA A 264 -10.98 3.09 -74.14
N SER A 265 -11.59 2.06 -74.74
CA SER A 265 -11.30 0.60 -74.69
C SER A 265 -9.94 0.23 -75.37
N PRO A 266 -9.47 -1.05 -75.42
CA PRO A 266 -10.16 -2.33 -75.12
C PRO A 266 -9.41 -3.43 -74.30
N GLU A 267 -10.18 -4.20 -73.50
CA GLU A 267 -10.60 -5.63 -73.71
C GLU A 267 -9.67 -6.68 -74.42
N PRO A 268 -9.95 -8.03 -74.36
CA PRO A 268 -10.92 -8.81 -73.54
C PRO A 268 -10.42 -10.23 -73.03
N VAL A 269 -11.34 -11.07 -72.50
CA VAL A 269 -11.28 -12.58 -72.31
C VAL A 269 -10.35 -13.10 -71.17
N ALA A 270 -10.79 -13.76 -70.08
CA ALA A 270 -11.44 -15.09 -69.86
C ALA A 270 -10.52 -16.33 -70.13
N THR A 271 -10.64 -17.53 -69.54
CA THR A 271 -11.71 -18.20 -68.73
C THR A 271 -11.12 -19.34 -67.85
N SER A 272 -11.86 -19.81 -66.83
CA SER A 272 -11.92 -21.17 -66.21
C SER A 272 -10.82 -22.25 -66.45
N THR A 273 -10.45 -23.03 -65.41
CA THR A 273 -10.75 -24.50 -65.26
C THR A 273 -10.11 -25.15 -64.00
N ALA A 274 -10.63 -26.32 -63.60
CA ALA A 274 -10.52 -27.02 -62.31
C ALA A 274 -9.29 -27.96 -62.09
N ALA A 275 -9.34 -28.68 -60.95
CA ALA A 275 -8.52 -29.83 -60.51
C ALA A 275 -7.09 -29.51 -59.95
N ASP A 276 -6.46 -30.36 -59.11
CA ASP A 276 -6.80 -31.75 -58.76
C ASP A 276 -6.47 -32.18 -57.30
N VAL A 277 -6.94 -33.39 -56.97
CA VAL A 277 -6.81 -34.25 -55.77
C VAL A 277 -5.33 -34.58 -55.44
N THR A 278 -4.89 -34.85 -54.20
CA THR A 278 -4.83 -36.20 -53.60
C THR A 278 -4.38 -36.17 -52.12
N VAL A 279 -4.85 -37.15 -51.32
CA VAL A 279 -4.42 -37.43 -49.94
C VAL A 279 -3.92 -38.89 -49.88
N GLU A 280 -2.82 -39.16 -49.18
CA GLU A 280 -2.50 -40.52 -48.74
C GLU A 280 -1.65 -40.58 -47.45
N THR A 281 -1.62 -41.76 -46.81
CA THR A 281 -1.19 -42.02 -45.42
C THR A 281 -0.27 -43.26 -45.44
N HIS A 282 0.81 -43.41 -44.66
CA HIS A 282 0.79 -44.07 -43.34
C HIS A 282 2.19 -44.30 -42.69
N ALA A 283 2.16 -44.47 -41.35
CA ALA A 283 2.93 -45.44 -40.54
C ALA A 283 4.49 -45.37 -40.38
N ALA A 284 4.89 -44.88 -39.20
CA ALA A 284 5.81 -45.49 -38.21
C ALA A 284 7.00 -46.40 -38.62
N ALA A 285 8.19 -46.04 -38.10
CA ALA A 285 9.32 -46.94 -37.81
C ALA A 285 10.07 -46.49 -36.55
N GLN A 286 10.77 -47.40 -35.86
CA GLN A 286 11.48 -47.14 -34.58
C GLN A 286 12.99 -46.87 -34.79
N ALA A 287 13.59 -46.00 -33.97
CA ALA A 287 15.04 -45.87 -33.83
C ALA A 287 15.45 -45.34 -32.43
N ALA A 288 16.66 -45.68 -32.00
CA ALA A 288 17.22 -45.38 -30.67
C ALA A 288 17.75 -43.93 -30.53
N PRO A 289 18.01 -43.41 -29.31
CA PRO A 289 18.15 -41.97 -29.09
C PRO A 289 19.48 -41.39 -29.62
N ARG A 290 19.41 -40.16 -30.11
CA ARG A 290 20.58 -39.30 -30.36
C ARG A 290 20.40 -37.97 -29.64
N HIS A 291 21.40 -37.58 -28.85
CA HIS A 291 21.46 -36.23 -28.30
C HIS A 291 21.73 -35.23 -29.43
N THR A 292 20.83 -34.27 -29.61
CA THR A 292 21.07 -33.07 -30.42
C THR A 292 20.81 -31.85 -29.56
N SER A 293 21.79 -30.94 -29.49
CA SER A 293 21.61 -29.64 -28.84
C SER A 293 20.49 -28.87 -29.55
N PRO A 294 19.62 -28.11 -28.84
CA PRO A 294 18.56 -27.36 -29.47
C PRO A 294 19.14 -26.33 -30.44
N ALA A 295 18.74 -26.41 -31.71
CA ALA A 295 19.18 -25.47 -32.73
C ALA A 295 18.62 -24.08 -32.41
N LYS A 296 19.49 -23.12 -32.13
CA LYS A 296 19.09 -21.73 -31.87
C LYS A 296 18.42 -21.14 -33.12
N PHE A 297 17.30 -20.47 -32.94
CA PHE A 297 16.60 -19.78 -34.03
C PHE A 297 17.50 -18.74 -34.69
N SER A 298 17.50 -18.69 -36.01
CA SER A 298 18.17 -17.64 -36.77
C SER A 298 17.47 -16.30 -36.59
N GLU A 299 18.20 -15.19 -36.72
CA GLU A 299 17.67 -13.83 -36.55
C GLU A 299 16.42 -13.57 -37.42
N LYS A 300 16.36 -14.18 -38.62
CA LYS A 300 15.20 -14.11 -39.52
C LYS A 300 13.97 -14.82 -38.93
N GLN A 301 14.15 -16.00 -38.32
CA GLN A 301 13.07 -16.72 -37.62
C GLN A 301 12.62 -15.95 -36.37
N SER A 302 13.55 -15.38 -35.59
CA SER A 302 13.20 -14.55 -34.42
C SER A 302 12.40 -13.30 -34.82
N LYS A 303 12.74 -12.64 -35.94
CA LYS A 303 11.97 -11.51 -36.50
C LYS A 303 10.60 -11.95 -37.01
N GLN A 304 10.48 -13.10 -37.67
CA GLN A 304 9.19 -13.64 -38.08
C GLN A 304 8.31 -14.02 -36.88
N LEU A 305 8.88 -14.59 -35.81
CA LEU A 305 8.17 -14.90 -34.58
C LEU A 305 7.66 -13.63 -33.88
N LEU A 306 8.49 -12.57 -33.80
CA LEU A 306 8.10 -11.29 -33.23
C LEU A 306 6.97 -10.61 -34.02
N LEU A 307 7.00 -10.68 -35.36
CA LEU A 307 5.95 -10.16 -36.22
C LEU A 307 4.65 -10.96 -36.11
N ALA A 308 4.73 -12.29 -36.02
CA ALA A 308 3.57 -13.14 -35.75
C ALA A 308 2.96 -12.85 -34.36
N LEU A 309 3.80 -12.65 -33.34
CA LEU A 309 3.34 -12.24 -32.01
C LEU A 309 2.67 -10.87 -32.03
N GLN A 310 3.21 -9.90 -32.79
CA GLN A 310 2.57 -8.59 -32.97
C GLN A 310 1.26 -8.66 -33.75
N ALA A 311 1.11 -9.59 -34.71
CA ALA A 311 -0.16 -9.79 -35.40
C ALA A 311 -1.23 -10.35 -34.44
N VAL A 312 -0.90 -11.41 -33.69
CA VAL A 312 -1.80 -12.02 -32.69
C VAL A 312 -2.17 -11.05 -31.58
N LEU A 313 -1.23 -10.25 -31.07
CA LEU A 313 -1.49 -9.25 -30.02
C LEU A 313 -2.24 -8.00 -30.53
N ARG A 314 -2.48 -7.86 -31.84
CA ARG A 314 -3.29 -6.79 -32.45
C ARG A 314 -4.62 -7.31 -33.03
N ASP A 315 -4.89 -8.60 -32.93
CA ASP A 315 -6.16 -9.19 -33.33
C ASP A 315 -7.27 -8.85 -32.33
N GLU A 316 -8.39 -8.30 -32.79
CA GLU A 316 -9.52 -7.90 -31.92
C GLU A 316 -10.27 -9.08 -31.29
N GLY A 317 -9.97 -10.31 -31.71
CA GLY A 317 -10.42 -11.56 -31.10
C GLY A 317 -9.52 -12.05 -29.95
N PHE A 318 -8.26 -11.60 -29.86
CA PHE A 318 -7.32 -12.08 -28.83
C PHE A 318 -7.83 -11.79 -27.40
N GLY A 319 -8.41 -10.62 -27.17
CA GLY A 319 -9.06 -10.24 -25.91
C GLY A 319 -10.43 -10.92 -25.66
N LYS A 320 -10.91 -11.75 -26.59
CA LYS A 320 -12.18 -12.50 -26.53
C LYS A 320 -11.96 -14.02 -26.46
N LEU A 321 -10.70 -14.48 -26.45
CA LEU A 321 -10.35 -15.88 -26.27
C LEU A 321 -10.83 -16.39 -24.91
N ALA A 322 -11.26 -17.65 -24.85
CA ALA A 322 -11.65 -18.28 -23.59
C ALA A 322 -10.45 -18.31 -22.61
N PRO A 323 -10.67 -18.16 -21.28
CA PRO A 323 -9.59 -18.16 -20.30
C PRO A 323 -8.67 -19.39 -20.40
N ASP A 324 -9.24 -20.56 -20.69
CA ASP A 324 -8.50 -21.82 -20.85
C ASP A 324 -7.60 -21.80 -22.09
N THR A 325 -8.01 -21.15 -23.17
CA THR A 325 -7.19 -20.95 -24.38
C THR A 325 -6.03 -19.99 -24.11
N ILE A 326 -6.29 -18.90 -23.38
CA ILE A 326 -5.24 -17.96 -22.94
C ILE A 326 -4.24 -18.68 -22.02
N HIS A 327 -4.73 -19.50 -21.08
CA HIS A 327 -3.88 -20.29 -20.20
C HIS A 327 -3.06 -21.33 -20.97
N ALA A 328 -3.64 -22.01 -21.95
CA ALA A 328 -2.94 -22.98 -22.80
C ALA A 328 -1.81 -22.31 -23.62
N VAL A 329 -2.08 -21.16 -24.24
CA VAL A 329 -1.07 -20.38 -24.98
C VAL A 329 0.03 -19.88 -24.04
N HIS A 330 -0.32 -19.36 -22.87
CA HIS A 330 0.65 -18.93 -21.87
C HIS A 330 1.54 -20.10 -21.39
N THR A 331 0.95 -21.25 -21.08
CA THR A 331 1.68 -22.46 -20.68
C THR A 331 2.56 -23.04 -21.81
N ALA A 332 2.17 -22.88 -23.08
CA ALA A 332 2.97 -23.30 -24.22
C ALA A 332 4.16 -22.36 -24.52
N LEU A 333 4.03 -21.06 -24.20
CA LEU A 333 5.09 -20.06 -24.43
C LEU A 333 6.05 -19.90 -23.24
N LEU A 334 5.62 -20.21 -22.01
CA LEU A 334 6.43 -20.08 -20.80
C LEU A 334 7.78 -20.83 -20.86
N PRO A 335 7.90 -22.05 -21.44
CA PRO A 335 9.19 -22.75 -21.58
C PRO A 335 10.16 -22.12 -22.59
N ILE A 336 9.72 -21.07 -23.30
CA ILE A 336 10.45 -20.42 -24.41
C ILE A 336 10.92 -19.00 -24.00
N SER A 337 10.54 -18.50 -22.81
CA SER A 337 11.00 -17.19 -22.30
C SER A 337 12.53 -17.06 -22.28
N ASP A 338 13.20 -18.15 -21.91
CA ASP A 338 14.64 -18.20 -21.66
C ASP A 338 15.48 -18.25 -22.95
N LEU A 339 14.82 -18.26 -24.12
CA LEU A 339 15.44 -18.15 -25.44
C LEU A 339 15.44 -16.72 -26.00
N LEU A 340 14.84 -15.77 -25.29
CA LEU A 340 15.01 -14.33 -25.56
C LEU A 340 16.17 -13.81 -24.70
N ASP A 341 17.02 -12.94 -25.25
CA ASP A 341 18.25 -12.44 -24.60
C ASP A 341 17.97 -11.46 -23.43
N ALA A 342 17.26 -11.92 -22.41
CA ALA A 342 17.17 -11.25 -21.12
C ALA A 342 18.54 -11.30 -20.44
N LYS A 343 19.14 -10.13 -20.19
CA LYS A 343 20.28 -9.98 -19.26
C LYS A 343 19.91 -10.72 -17.97
N PRO A 344 20.69 -11.73 -17.53
CA PRO A 344 20.27 -12.64 -16.46
C PRO A 344 19.89 -11.84 -15.22
N ALA A 345 18.67 -12.08 -14.71
CA ALA A 345 18.14 -11.33 -13.59
C ALA A 345 19.10 -11.42 -12.40
N GLY A 346 19.59 -10.26 -11.95
CA GLY A 346 20.56 -10.19 -10.85
C GLY A 346 20.02 -10.94 -9.64
N LYS A 347 20.82 -11.89 -9.12
CA LYS A 347 20.39 -12.86 -8.11
C LYS A 347 19.65 -12.13 -6.97
N VAL A 348 18.36 -12.41 -6.82
CA VAL A 348 17.55 -11.77 -5.78
C VAL A 348 18.05 -12.20 -4.40
N TRP A 349 18.36 -11.21 -3.57
CA TRP A 349 18.81 -11.44 -2.19
C TRP A 349 17.66 -11.20 -1.20
N PRO A 350 17.60 -11.95 -0.09
CA PRO A 350 16.54 -11.80 0.89
C PRO A 350 16.72 -10.51 1.70
N VAL A 351 15.66 -9.69 1.74
CA VAL A 351 15.55 -8.58 2.70
C VAL A 351 15.52 -9.16 4.11
N THR A 352 16.28 -8.56 5.02
CA THR A 352 16.37 -8.99 6.42
C THR A 352 16.08 -7.82 7.33
N GLU A 353 14.81 -7.68 7.70
CA GLU A 353 14.35 -6.61 8.58
C GLU A 353 15.11 -6.60 9.93
N PRO A 354 15.40 -5.41 10.50
CA PRO A 354 15.94 -5.33 11.84
C PRO A 354 14.93 -5.66 12.94
N ASP A 355 15.44 -6.17 14.06
CA ASP A 355 14.72 -6.32 15.33
C ASP A 355 14.52 -4.97 16.07
N GLU A 356 13.90 -4.99 17.26
CA GLU A 356 13.62 -3.78 18.06
C GLU A 356 14.90 -3.09 18.57
N SER A 357 15.98 -3.84 18.72
CA SER A 357 17.31 -3.32 19.04
C SER A 357 18.01 -2.72 17.81
N GLY A 358 17.53 -3.04 16.60
CA GLY A 358 18.12 -2.69 15.30
C GLY A 358 19.02 -3.79 14.73
N GLY A 359 19.13 -4.97 15.34
CA GLY A 359 19.95 -6.07 14.86
C GLY A 359 19.36 -6.75 13.62
N CYS A 360 20.19 -7.04 12.62
CA CYS A 360 19.83 -7.82 11.44
C CYS A 360 20.47 -9.21 11.50
N GLN A 361 19.74 -10.24 11.08
CA GLN A 361 20.36 -11.53 10.70
C GLN A 361 21.25 -11.33 9.46
N ALA A 362 22.31 -12.12 9.33
CA ALA A 362 23.22 -12.03 8.19
C ALA A 362 22.62 -12.76 6.97
N VAL A 363 22.49 -12.04 5.85
CA VAL A 363 22.16 -12.61 4.52
C VAL A 363 23.32 -13.48 4.03
N GLU A 364 24.55 -13.07 4.32
CA GLU A 364 25.77 -13.80 3.97
C GLU A 364 26.86 -13.54 5.01
N THR A 365 27.75 -14.50 5.19
CA THR A 365 28.95 -14.38 6.05
C THR A 365 30.15 -14.94 5.32
N LEU A 366 31.02 -14.05 4.81
CA LEU A 366 32.30 -14.43 4.24
C LEU A 366 33.25 -14.82 5.37
N ARG A 367 33.94 -15.95 5.19
CA ARG A 367 34.90 -16.49 6.17
C ARG A 367 36.32 -16.17 5.73
N GLY A 368 37.10 -15.63 6.66
CA GLY A 368 38.52 -15.31 6.47
C GLY A 368 39.44 -16.52 6.59
N PRO A 369 40.76 -16.31 6.42
CA PRO A 369 41.76 -17.38 6.41
C PRO A 369 41.78 -18.17 7.71
N GLU A 370 42.04 -19.48 7.62
CA GLU A 370 41.99 -20.36 8.80
C GLU A 370 43.14 -20.14 9.81
N ARG A 371 42.80 -20.42 11.07
CA ARG A 371 43.72 -20.49 12.20
C ARG A 371 44.73 -21.63 12.03
N THR A 372 46.01 -21.28 11.99
CA THR A 372 47.12 -22.24 12.15
C THR A 372 47.35 -22.55 13.63
N GLY A 373 46.69 -23.58 14.15
CA GLY A 373 46.82 -24.03 15.54
C GLY A 373 45.85 -25.15 15.92
N ARG A 374 45.76 -25.50 17.21
CA ARG A 374 44.82 -26.54 17.71
C ARG A 374 43.34 -26.11 17.63
N ILE A 375 43.05 -24.81 17.67
CA ILE A 375 41.68 -24.28 17.58
C ILE A 375 41.34 -24.04 16.11
N LYS A 376 40.52 -24.91 15.52
CA LYS A 376 40.02 -24.76 14.15
C LYS A 376 39.05 -23.59 14.02
N GLY A 377 38.98 -23.00 12.83
CA GLY A 377 38.05 -21.92 12.49
C GLY A 377 38.73 -20.76 11.73
N PRO A 378 37.94 -19.88 11.08
CA PRO A 378 38.46 -18.70 10.42
C PRO A 378 38.98 -17.66 11.42
N LEU A 379 39.95 -16.85 10.97
CA LEU A 379 40.50 -15.74 11.76
C LEU A 379 39.61 -14.49 11.76
N ALA A 380 38.75 -14.34 10.74
CA ALA A 380 37.86 -13.19 10.56
C ALA A 380 36.55 -13.58 9.86
N HIS A 381 35.55 -12.73 9.99
CA HIS A 381 34.27 -12.78 9.29
C HIS A 381 33.91 -11.39 8.76
N ILE A 382 33.32 -11.34 7.55
CA ILE A 382 32.56 -10.18 7.07
C ILE A 382 31.12 -10.63 6.94
N ARG A 383 30.22 -10.05 7.72
CA ARG A 383 28.77 -10.32 7.68
C ARG A 383 28.08 -9.18 6.94
N ILE A 384 27.10 -9.49 6.10
CA ILE A 384 26.29 -8.50 5.40
C ILE A 384 24.80 -8.78 5.56
N ALA A 385 23.99 -7.72 5.54
CA ALA A 385 22.54 -7.79 5.57
C ALA A 385 21.91 -6.73 4.67
N GLN A 386 20.68 -6.98 4.23
CA GLN A 386 19.89 -6.06 3.43
C GLN A 386 18.64 -5.61 4.22
N PRO A 387 18.74 -4.58 5.10
CA PRO A 387 17.62 -4.12 5.93
C PRO A 387 16.40 -3.60 5.16
N ARG A 388 16.58 -3.18 3.90
CA ARG A 388 15.50 -2.93 2.93
C ARG A 388 16.00 -3.14 1.49
N PRO A 389 15.12 -3.33 0.49
CA PRO A 389 15.55 -3.45 -0.92
C PRO A 389 16.48 -2.29 -1.33
N GLY A 390 17.61 -2.63 -1.96
CA GLY A 390 18.60 -1.66 -2.45
C GLY A 390 19.47 -0.98 -1.38
N ALA A 391 19.35 -1.35 -0.09
CA ALA A 391 20.19 -0.81 0.97
C ALA A 391 20.89 -1.94 1.74
N TRP A 392 22.21 -1.99 1.68
CA TRP A 392 23.04 -3.00 2.33
C TRP A 392 23.82 -2.42 3.51
N ILE A 393 24.02 -3.24 4.54
CA ILE A 393 24.90 -2.96 5.68
C ILE A 393 25.91 -4.10 5.86
N TYR A 394 27.00 -3.83 6.56
CA TYR A 394 28.06 -4.79 6.87
C TYR A 394 28.45 -4.72 8.34
N ALA A 395 29.05 -5.79 8.84
CA ALA A 395 29.74 -5.84 10.13
C ALA A 395 30.95 -6.77 10.02
N ILE A 396 31.96 -6.51 10.84
CA ILE A 396 33.19 -7.29 10.88
C ILE A 396 33.33 -8.01 12.22
N GLU A 397 34.02 -9.15 12.19
CA GLU A 397 34.52 -9.82 13.38
C GLU A 397 35.92 -10.35 13.07
N TYR A 398 36.87 -10.24 14.00
CA TYR A 398 38.09 -11.03 13.95
C TYR A 398 38.48 -11.52 15.33
N ASN A 399 39.15 -12.67 15.36
CA ASN A 399 39.62 -13.29 16.59
C ASN A 399 40.95 -14.01 16.31
N THR A 400 42.06 -13.47 16.80
CA THR A 400 43.39 -14.10 16.71
C THR A 400 43.65 -15.09 17.85
N GLY A 401 42.72 -15.18 18.83
CA GLY A 401 42.90 -15.89 20.10
C GLY A 401 43.61 -15.05 21.17
N THR A 402 44.18 -13.90 20.80
CA THR A 402 44.84 -12.93 21.70
C THR A 402 44.20 -11.55 21.60
N SER A 403 43.84 -11.12 20.39
CA SER A 403 42.98 -9.97 20.09
C SER A 403 41.62 -10.42 19.54
N PHE A 404 40.59 -9.66 19.88
CA PHE A 404 39.23 -9.82 19.39
C PHE A 404 38.60 -8.45 19.10
N ALA A 405 37.86 -8.35 18.01
CA ALA A 405 36.91 -7.25 17.77
C ALA A 405 35.69 -7.80 17.05
N SER A 406 34.51 -7.25 17.34
CA SER A 406 33.27 -7.54 16.63
C SER A 406 32.38 -6.31 16.61
N ASP A 407 32.02 -5.84 15.42
CA ASP A 407 30.95 -4.87 15.22
C ASP A 407 29.60 -5.62 15.21
N PRO A 408 28.52 -5.09 15.82
CA PRO A 408 27.19 -5.66 15.71
C PRO A 408 26.58 -5.36 14.33
N LEU A 409 26.00 -6.37 13.66
CA LEU A 409 25.29 -6.18 12.39
C LEU A 409 23.93 -5.50 12.63
N LYS A 410 23.96 -4.17 12.75
CA LYS A 410 22.86 -3.37 13.30
C LYS A 410 22.61 -2.06 12.55
N VAL A 411 21.34 -1.75 12.34
CA VAL A 411 20.84 -0.44 11.91
C VAL A 411 20.74 0.51 13.11
N SER A 412 21.25 1.72 12.92
CA SER A 412 21.27 2.82 13.88
C SER A 412 21.36 4.15 13.12
N PRO A 413 21.11 5.32 13.74
CA PRO A 413 21.30 6.62 13.09
C PRO A 413 22.73 6.91 12.60
N GLN A 414 23.71 6.08 13.00
CA GLN A 414 25.12 6.19 12.62
C GLN A 414 25.52 5.14 11.56
N THR A 415 24.63 4.17 11.26
CA THR A 415 24.92 3.06 10.34
C THR A 415 24.92 3.55 8.89
N ARG A 416 26.08 3.48 8.22
CA ARG A 416 26.25 3.91 6.83
C ARG A 416 25.93 2.77 5.87
N ALA A 417 24.73 2.79 5.28
CA ALA A 417 24.35 1.87 4.22
C ALA A 417 25.18 2.05 2.93
N VAL A 418 25.11 1.06 2.04
CA VAL A 418 25.74 1.06 0.70
C VAL A 418 24.80 0.42 -0.33
N TRP A 419 25.01 0.74 -1.61
CA TRP A 419 24.05 0.48 -2.69
C TRP A 419 24.04 -0.98 -3.15
N THR A 420 25.21 -1.61 -3.24
CA THR A 420 25.36 -2.98 -3.74
C THR A 420 25.83 -3.97 -2.67
N ARG A 421 25.63 -5.26 -2.93
CA ARG A 421 26.15 -6.36 -2.11
C ARG A 421 27.67 -6.33 -2.02
N VAL A 422 28.36 -6.19 -3.16
CA VAL A 422 29.83 -6.24 -3.21
C VAL A 422 30.45 -4.96 -2.61
N GLN A 423 29.79 -3.80 -2.72
CA GLN A 423 30.17 -2.58 -2.00
C GLN A 423 30.12 -2.79 -0.47
N ALA A 424 29.14 -3.55 0.06
CA ALA A 424 29.09 -3.90 1.49
C ALA A 424 30.25 -4.82 1.90
N ILE A 425 30.54 -5.84 1.10
CA ILE A 425 31.66 -6.77 1.31
C ILE A 425 33.00 -6.01 1.31
N ARG A 426 33.24 -5.18 0.29
CA ARG A 426 34.42 -4.30 0.17
C ARG A 426 34.53 -3.32 1.34
N SER A 427 33.42 -2.76 1.81
CA SER A 427 33.40 -1.84 2.96
C SER A 427 33.76 -2.56 4.27
N GLY A 428 33.30 -3.81 4.46
CA GLY A 428 33.74 -4.65 5.57
C GLY A 428 35.24 -4.99 5.53
N ALA A 429 35.78 -5.27 4.34
CA ALA A 429 37.22 -5.48 4.18
C ALA A 429 38.04 -4.21 4.46
N ALA A 430 37.60 -3.04 4.00
CA ALA A 430 38.21 -1.76 4.33
C ALA A 430 38.17 -1.48 5.84
N ARG A 431 37.05 -1.80 6.51
CA ARG A 431 36.90 -1.67 7.97
C ARG A 431 37.84 -2.61 8.75
N LEU A 432 38.08 -3.83 8.26
CA LEU A 432 39.11 -4.73 8.83
C LEU A 432 40.52 -4.13 8.72
N ILE A 433 40.86 -3.52 7.58
CA ILE A 433 42.16 -2.87 7.38
C ILE A 433 42.30 -1.63 8.29
N GLU A 434 41.28 -0.78 8.37
CA GLU A 434 41.22 0.37 9.28
C GLU A 434 41.42 -0.04 10.76
N THR A 435 40.81 -1.16 11.17
CA THR A 435 40.87 -1.65 12.55
C THR A 435 42.23 -2.27 12.89
N ILE A 436 42.79 -3.07 11.98
CA ILE A 436 44.03 -3.83 12.22
C ILE A 436 45.30 -2.98 11.93
N LYS A 437 45.20 -1.92 11.12
CA LYS A 437 46.21 -0.89 10.78
C LYS A 437 47.54 -1.36 10.18
N SER A 438 48.29 -2.20 10.89
CA SER A 438 49.54 -2.81 10.45
C SER A 438 49.81 -4.07 11.27
N PRO A 439 50.31 -5.18 10.67
CA PRO A 439 50.57 -6.43 11.38
C PRO A 439 51.48 -6.29 12.61
N ILE A 440 52.34 -5.25 12.62
CA ILE A 440 53.36 -5.01 13.65
C ILE A 440 52.74 -4.77 15.04
N HIS A 441 51.47 -4.32 15.12
CA HIS A 441 50.76 -4.11 16.38
C HIS A 441 50.39 -5.40 17.13
N GLY A 442 50.55 -6.58 16.52
CA GLY A 442 50.37 -7.86 17.22
C GLY A 442 51.43 -8.06 18.31
N GLN A 443 50.99 -8.42 19.52
CA GLN A 443 51.85 -8.61 20.69
C GLN A 443 52.72 -9.87 20.59
N THR A 444 52.34 -10.83 19.75
CA THR A 444 53.08 -12.08 19.54
C THR A 444 53.34 -12.34 18.06
N LYS A 445 54.43 -13.03 17.71
CA LYS A 445 54.74 -13.41 16.32
C LYS A 445 53.61 -14.20 15.64
N VAL A 446 52.85 -14.98 16.41
CA VAL A 446 51.69 -15.75 15.93
C VAL A 446 50.54 -14.82 15.55
N GLU A 447 50.28 -13.80 16.38
CA GLU A 447 49.27 -12.76 16.14
C GLU A 447 49.66 -11.85 14.97
N GLN A 448 50.91 -11.43 14.88
CA GLN A 448 51.43 -10.65 13.73
C GLN A 448 51.25 -11.43 12.41
N ALA A 449 51.50 -12.75 12.42
CA ALA A 449 51.23 -13.61 11.27
C ALA A 449 49.71 -13.76 10.97
N ALA A 450 48.86 -13.80 12.00
CA ALA A 450 47.40 -13.82 11.84
C ALA A 450 46.88 -12.51 11.23
N PHE A 451 47.32 -11.34 11.72
CA PHE A 451 46.99 -10.05 11.14
C PHE A 451 47.49 -9.91 9.70
N LYS A 452 48.70 -10.39 9.39
CA LYS A 452 49.20 -10.43 7.99
C LYS A 452 48.29 -11.26 7.07
N LYS A 453 47.78 -12.41 7.54
CA LYS A 453 46.80 -13.22 6.80
C LYS A 453 45.46 -12.48 6.60
N ILE A 454 44.90 -11.89 7.65
CA ILE A 454 43.61 -11.17 7.58
C ILE A 454 43.70 -9.97 6.63
N LEU A 455 44.80 -9.19 6.70
CA LEU A 455 45.00 -8.03 5.84
C LEU A 455 45.19 -8.41 4.37
N ALA A 456 45.93 -9.47 4.05
CA ALA A 456 46.06 -9.96 2.68
C ALA A 456 44.69 -10.32 2.08
N TRP A 457 43.90 -11.12 2.81
CA TRP A 457 42.53 -11.49 2.45
C TRP A 457 41.59 -10.27 2.30
N ALA A 458 41.73 -9.26 3.16
CA ALA A 458 40.95 -8.02 3.04
C ALA A 458 41.33 -7.21 1.77
N HIS A 459 42.61 -7.16 1.40
CA HIS A 459 43.03 -6.53 0.14
C HIS A 459 42.54 -7.30 -1.10
N GLU A 460 42.56 -8.63 -1.09
CA GLU A 460 41.97 -9.48 -2.13
C GLU A 460 40.46 -9.18 -2.31
N ILE A 461 39.73 -9.05 -1.20
CA ILE A 461 38.29 -8.71 -1.24
C ILE A 461 38.04 -7.29 -1.77
N ILE A 462 38.89 -6.31 -1.48
CA ILE A 462 38.75 -4.96 -2.05
C ILE A 462 38.90 -4.98 -3.58
N ALA A 463 39.79 -5.83 -4.11
CA ALA A 463 40.01 -5.97 -5.55
C ALA A 463 38.87 -6.68 -6.30
N MET A 464 38.05 -7.50 -5.62
CA MET A 464 36.90 -8.22 -6.21
C MET A 464 36.00 -7.27 -7.03
N PRO A 465 35.69 -7.56 -8.30
CA PRO A 465 34.84 -6.70 -9.13
C PRO A 465 33.38 -6.68 -8.64
N ASP A 466 32.70 -5.56 -8.85
CA ASP A 466 31.30 -5.34 -8.45
C ASP A 466 30.41 -5.22 -9.70
N PRO A 467 29.68 -6.29 -10.09
CA PRO A 467 28.87 -6.30 -11.31
C PRO A 467 27.53 -5.56 -11.16
N ASP A 468 27.12 -5.27 -9.92
CA ASP A 468 25.86 -4.58 -9.60
C ASP A 468 26.05 -3.06 -9.51
N MET A 469 27.30 -2.57 -9.61
CA MET A 469 27.66 -1.17 -9.44
C MET A 469 27.38 -0.33 -10.70
N THR A 470 26.40 0.56 -10.61
CA THR A 470 26.08 1.51 -11.69
C THR A 470 26.96 2.76 -11.64
N VAL A 471 27.03 3.50 -12.76
CA VAL A 471 27.68 4.82 -12.82
C VAL A 471 27.01 5.80 -11.84
N GLU A 472 25.70 5.67 -11.65
CA GLU A 472 24.90 6.47 -10.70
C GLU A 472 25.30 6.18 -9.25
N PHE A 473 25.36 4.90 -8.84
CA PHE A 473 25.79 4.52 -7.49
C PHE A 473 27.26 4.90 -7.22
N SER A 474 28.11 4.88 -8.25
CA SER A 474 29.47 5.40 -8.20
C SER A 474 29.51 6.91 -7.91
N ALA A 475 28.80 7.71 -8.71
CA ALA A 475 28.72 9.15 -8.54
C ALA A 475 28.08 9.56 -7.19
N ALA A 476 27.01 8.88 -6.78
CA ALA A 476 26.36 9.07 -5.48
C ALA A 476 27.34 8.78 -4.33
N THR A 477 28.01 7.62 -4.36
CA THR A 477 29.01 7.25 -3.34
C THR A 477 30.15 8.28 -3.25
N ALA A 478 30.62 8.79 -4.39
CA ALA A 478 31.70 9.78 -4.46
C ALA A 478 31.30 11.15 -3.87
N LYS A 479 30.04 11.57 -4.02
CA LYS A 479 29.48 12.76 -3.36
C LYS A 479 29.20 12.55 -1.86
N GLY A 480 29.31 11.32 -1.36
CA GLY A 480 28.95 10.95 0.01
C GLY A 480 27.47 10.57 0.20
N GLU A 481 26.67 10.55 -0.87
CA GLU A 481 25.27 10.11 -0.86
C GLU A 481 25.19 8.60 -0.55
N ARG A 482 24.14 8.18 0.17
CA ARG A 482 23.94 6.81 0.68
C ARG A 482 22.47 6.39 0.59
N PRO A 483 22.16 5.08 0.58
CA PRO A 483 20.77 4.62 0.67
C PRO A 483 20.14 5.09 1.99
N ASP A 484 18.98 5.74 1.90
CA ASP A 484 18.25 6.18 3.09
C ASP A 484 17.70 4.97 3.88
N LEU A 485 17.78 5.07 5.22
CA LEU A 485 17.27 4.12 6.20
C LEU A 485 16.25 4.75 7.18
N THR A 486 15.78 5.98 6.93
CA THR A 486 14.86 6.70 7.83
C THR A 486 13.57 5.93 8.12
N ASP A 487 12.97 5.29 7.09
CA ASP A 487 11.81 4.40 7.26
C ASP A 487 12.13 3.20 8.17
N VAL A 488 13.32 2.61 8.00
CA VAL A 488 13.79 1.46 8.77
C VAL A 488 14.05 1.83 10.23
N LEU A 489 14.62 3.01 10.48
CA LEU A 489 14.81 3.56 11.83
C LEU A 489 13.46 3.83 12.51
N THR A 490 12.51 4.38 11.77
CA THR A 490 11.13 4.61 12.24
C THR A 490 10.42 3.30 12.58
N ALA A 491 10.59 2.25 11.75
CA ALA A 491 10.06 0.92 12.01
C ALA A 491 10.69 0.27 13.26
N ILE A 492 12.01 0.41 13.45
CA ILE A 492 12.72 -0.05 14.66
C ILE A 492 12.15 0.64 15.91
N GLU A 493 11.96 1.96 15.88
CA GLU A 493 11.34 2.68 17.00
C GLU A 493 9.92 2.19 17.27
N HIS A 494 9.12 1.95 16.23
CA HIS A 494 7.76 1.43 16.38
C HIS A 494 7.74 0.04 17.04
N LYS A 495 8.57 -0.90 16.54
CA LYS A 495 8.77 -2.23 17.16
C LYS A 495 9.19 -2.10 18.64
N ARG A 496 10.11 -1.20 18.96
CA ARG A 496 10.59 -0.94 20.33
C ARG A 496 9.50 -0.35 21.24
N ARG A 497 8.66 0.56 20.74
CA ARG A 497 7.50 1.11 21.47
C ARG A 497 6.46 0.03 21.75
N ILE A 498 6.16 -0.84 20.78
CA ILE A 498 5.26 -1.98 20.98
C ILE A 498 5.78 -2.87 22.11
N LYS A 499 7.03 -3.33 22.06
CA LYS A 499 7.59 -4.20 23.11
C LYS A 499 7.54 -3.56 24.49
N SER A 500 7.90 -2.28 24.61
CA SER A 500 7.82 -1.56 25.88
C SER A 500 6.39 -1.53 26.43
N ASN A 501 5.40 -1.25 25.58
CA ASN A 501 3.99 -1.26 25.98
C ASN A 501 3.51 -2.67 26.38
N THR A 502 3.89 -3.71 25.63
CA THR A 502 3.58 -5.11 25.98
C THR A 502 4.23 -5.53 27.31
N ALA A 503 5.46 -5.10 27.58
CA ALA A 503 6.15 -5.37 28.84
C ALA A 503 5.49 -4.63 30.03
N LEU A 504 5.07 -3.38 29.83
CA LEU A 504 4.30 -2.63 30.84
C LEU A 504 2.95 -3.29 31.13
N LEU A 505 2.22 -3.75 30.10
CA LEU A 505 0.96 -4.48 30.28
C LEU A 505 1.17 -5.82 31.00
N ALA A 506 2.21 -6.58 30.66
CA ALA A 506 2.55 -7.84 31.33
C ALA A 506 3.03 -7.64 32.79
N ALA A 507 3.61 -6.47 33.12
CA ALA A 507 3.99 -6.10 34.48
C ALA A 507 2.80 -5.59 35.31
N ALA A 508 1.84 -4.89 34.67
CA ALA A 508 0.59 -4.44 35.31
C ALA A 508 -0.41 -5.59 35.54
N PHE A 509 -0.43 -6.57 34.62
CA PHE A 509 -1.26 -7.76 34.68
C PHE A 509 -0.39 -9.03 34.69
N PRO A 510 0.37 -9.29 35.78
CA PRO A 510 1.20 -10.49 35.87
C PRO A 510 0.29 -11.72 35.86
N ALA A 511 0.38 -12.52 34.80
CA ALA A 511 -0.37 -13.75 34.67
C ALA A 511 -0.08 -14.65 35.90
N GLN A 512 -1.12 -15.02 36.64
CA GLN A 512 -1.00 -16.00 37.71
C GLN A 512 -0.40 -17.27 37.12
N LYS A 513 0.74 -17.70 37.65
CA LYS A 513 1.28 -19.03 37.35
C LYS A 513 0.24 -20.05 37.83
N VAL A 514 -0.45 -20.68 36.88
CA VAL A 514 -1.30 -21.85 37.17
C VAL A 514 -0.39 -22.92 37.76
N THR A 515 -0.46 -23.10 39.07
CA THR A 515 0.27 -24.15 39.77
C THR A 515 -0.34 -25.49 39.37
N PRO A 516 0.38 -26.38 38.65
CA PRO A 516 -0.18 -27.64 38.20
C PRO A 516 -0.31 -28.58 39.41
N GLY A 517 -1.52 -28.70 39.97
CA GLY A 517 -1.76 -29.54 41.15
C GLY A 517 -3.07 -29.32 41.92
N LEU A 518 -3.88 -28.31 41.60
CA LEU A 518 -5.19 -28.09 42.20
C LEU A 518 -6.31 -28.21 41.16
N ASP A 519 -7.00 -29.33 41.19
CA ASP A 519 -8.20 -29.59 40.39
C ASP A 519 -9.39 -28.75 40.91
N PRO A 520 -10.00 -27.87 40.08
CA PRO A 520 -11.12 -27.04 40.50
C PRO A 520 -12.37 -27.84 40.89
N ALA A 521 -12.51 -29.11 40.49
CA ALA A 521 -13.62 -29.96 40.92
C ALA A 521 -13.57 -30.29 42.43
N SER A 522 -12.41 -30.16 43.08
CA SER A 522 -12.22 -30.55 44.50
C SER A 522 -12.72 -29.51 45.52
N ALA A 523 -13.12 -28.30 45.10
CA ALA A 523 -13.36 -27.17 46.00
C ALA A 523 -14.84 -26.92 46.38
N TRP A 524 -15.81 -27.64 45.79
CA TRP A 524 -17.24 -27.29 45.86
C TRP A 524 -18.14 -28.41 46.40
N ALA A 525 -18.00 -28.71 47.69
CA ALA A 525 -18.99 -29.50 48.42
C ALA A 525 -20.26 -28.65 48.69
N LEU A 526 -21.23 -28.70 47.76
CA LEU A 526 -22.55 -28.11 47.98
C LEU A 526 -23.31 -28.89 49.08
N PRO A 527 -23.81 -28.24 50.15
CA PRO A 527 -24.52 -28.93 51.22
C PRO A 527 -25.94 -29.34 50.77
N THR A 528 -26.16 -30.64 50.57
CA THR A 528 -27.49 -31.21 50.32
C THR A 528 -28.28 -31.41 51.61
N GLY A 529 -28.98 -30.35 52.03
CA GLY A 529 -29.97 -30.42 53.10
C GLY A 529 -30.59 -29.05 53.39
N GLY A 530 -31.88 -28.93 53.68
CA GLY A 530 -32.92 -29.96 53.63
C GLY A 530 -34.22 -29.42 54.24
N ALA A 531 -35.29 -29.35 53.45
CA ALA A 531 -36.57 -28.81 53.87
C ALA A 531 -37.71 -29.82 53.62
N LYS A 532 -38.51 -30.04 54.67
CA LYS A 532 -39.91 -30.46 54.58
C LYS A 532 -40.77 -29.21 54.76
#